data_AF-A0A9D8NWK1-F1
#
_entry.id   AF-A0A9D8NWK1-F1
#
_cell.length_a   1.000
_cell.length_b   1.000
_cell.length_c   1.000
_cell.angle_alpha   90.00
_cell.angle_beta   90.00
_cell.angle_gamma   90.00
#
_symmetry.space_group_name_H-M   'P 1'
#
loop_
_entity.id
_entity.type
_entity.pdbx_description
1 polymer ?
#
loop_
_entity_poly.entity_id
_entity_poly.type
_entity_poly.pdbx_seq_one_letter_code
_entity_poly.pdbx_strand_id
1 'polypeptide(L)'
;MKPHPPIFRSLSFWHYQIAGWSLFWLADFVLMSLREVTAYDFFVESLEIPFAFVLSLLLREIYKRVDYKRLSIPVLFGYVMIWSAIFTIIWYGIIVSLWYVAKSPAYALPYLNYRIALRWINYFIPIWLGWSSLYFGIKYWRDWEDERQRAREATLLAQRAQLQMLRYQLNPHFLFNALNSMRVLIREDKRNAKLMVTELSEFLRYSLVHRDHGVVPLREELEAVRHYLSIEKRRFEDKLLVEFQV
;
A
#
# COMPACT_ATOMS: atom_id res chain seq x y z
N MET A 1 -0.40 -0.83 21.39
CA MET A 1 0.90 -1.22 20.79
C MET A 1 0.86 -0.89 19.30
N LYS A 2 1.65 0.09 18.83
CA LYS A 2 1.82 0.31 17.39
C LYS A 2 2.62 -0.88 16.85
N PRO A 3 2.16 -1.59 15.81
CA PRO A 3 2.95 -2.68 15.24
C PRO A 3 4.26 -2.09 14.73
N HIS A 4 5.37 -2.69 15.16
CA HIS A 4 6.68 -2.38 14.59
C HIS A 4 6.59 -2.59 13.08
N PRO A 5 7.02 -1.62 12.26
CA PRO A 5 7.08 -1.83 10.83
C PRO A 5 8.00 -3.05 10.57
N PRO A 6 7.65 -3.96 9.65
CA PRO A 6 8.53 -5.06 9.29
C PRO A 6 9.91 -4.51 8.93
N ILE A 7 10.99 -5.23 9.25
CA ILE A 7 12.40 -4.80 9.06
C ILE A 7 12.63 -4.20 7.65
N PHE A 8 11.95 -4.75 6.63
CA PHE A 8 11.95 -4.29 5.24
C PHE A 8 11.42 -2.86 4.99
N ARG A 9 10.66 -2.26 5.92
CA ARG A 9 10.17 -0.87 5.82
C ARG A 9 11.25 0.17 6.14
N SER A 10 12.31 -0.20 6.88
CA SER A 10 13.35 0.75 7.31
C SER A 10 14.52 0.89 6.33
N LEU A 11 14.75 -0.12 5.50
CA LEU A 11 15.88 -0.15 4.58
C LEU A 11 15.57 0.67 3.33
N SER A 12 16.24 1.81 3.20
CA SER A 12 16.20 2.63 1.99
C SER A 12 16.86 1.89 0.81
N PHE A 13 16.58 2.36 -0.41
CA PHE A 13 17.25 1.87 -1.63
C PHE A 13 18.78 1.78 -1.48
N TRP A 14 19.38 2.76 -0.80
CA TRP A 14 20.83 2.85 -0.61
C TRP A 14 21.42 1.68 0.19
N HIS A 15 20.67 1.14 1.15
CA HIS A 15 21.14 -0.01 1.93
C HIS A 15 21.27 -1.25 1.05
N TYR A 16 20.26 -1.54 0.23
CA TYR A 16 20.30 -2.66 -0.72
C TYR A 16 21.39 -2.48 -1.77
N GLN A 17 21.54 -1.25 -2.28
CA GLN A 17 22.52 -0.93 -3.30
C GLN A 17 23.95 -1.10 -2.79
N ILE A 18 24.28 -0.55 -1.62
CA ILE A 18 25.61 -0.68 -1.03
C ILE A 18 25.87 -2.13 -0.65
N ALA A 19 24.95 -2.78 0.06
CA ALA A 19 25.12 -4.17 0.47
C ALA A 19 25.29 -5.13 -0.73
N GLY A 20 24.52 -4.93 -1.81
CA GLY A 20 24.61 -5.76 -3.02
C GLY A 20 25.96 -5.66 -3.72
N TRP A 21 26.46 -4.44 -3.96
CA TRP A 21 27.76 -4.25 -4.59
C TRP A 21 28.94 -4.61 -3.68
N SER A 22 28.83 -4.40 -2.37
CA SER A 22 29.83 -4.87 -1.41
C SER A 22 29.90 -6.40 -1.35
N LEU A 23 28.75 -7.07 -1.39
CA LEU A 23 28.70 -8.54 -1.41
C LEU A 23 29.26 -9.09 -2.73
N PHE A 24 28.93 -8.47 -3.86
CA PHE A 24 29.48 -8.83 -5.16
C PHE A 24 31.01 -8.68 -5.17
N TRP A 25 31.54 -7.54 -4.75
CA TRP A 25 32.98 -7.32 -4.65
C TRP A 25 33.67 -8.30 -3.70
N LEU A 26 33.04 -8.63 -2.56
CA LEU A 26 33.58 -9.62 -1.63
C LEU A 26 33.63 -11.02 -2.27
N ALA A 27 32.57 -11.41 -3.00
CA ALA A 27 32.55 -12.69 -3.71
C ALA A 27 33.63 -12.75 -4.80
N ASP A 28 33.79 -11.65 -5.54
CA ASP A 28 34.82 -11.54 -6.57
C ASP A 28 36.24 -11.59 -5.98
N PHE A 29 36.49 -10.87 -4.88
CA PHE A 29 37.73 -10.96 -4.11
C PHE A 29 38.07 -12.40 -3.69
N VAL A 30 37.09 -13.14 -3.15
CA VAL A 30 37.27 -14.55 -2.79
C VAL A 30 37.63 -15.38 -4.02
N LEU A 31 36.91 -15.22 -5.13
CA LEU A 31 37.18 -15.95 -6.37
C LEU A 31 38.57 -15.65 -6.95
N MET A 32 39.02 -14.40 -6.90
CA MET A 32 40.35 -14.00 -7.34
C MET A 32 41.43 -14.54 -6.39
N SER A 33 41.21 -14.53 -5.07
CA SER A 33 42.18 -15.08 -4.11
C SER A 33 42.48 -16.57 -4.36
N LEU A 34 41.50 -17.31 -4.88
CA LEU A 34 41.65 -18.72 -5.26
C LEU A 34 42.44 -18.92 -6.56
N ARG A 35 42.65 -17.87 -7.36
CA ARG A 35 43.38 -17.89 -8.64
C ARG A 35 44.81 -17.36 -8.52
N GLU A 36 45.29 -17.09 -7.31
CA GLU A 36 46.64 -16.57 -7.03
C GLU A 36 47.00 -15.31 -7.85
N VAL A 37 46.02 -14.44 -8.10
CA VAL A 37 46.25 -13.21 -8.88
C VAL A 37 47.09 -12.21 -8.08
N THR A 38 47.87 -11.38 -8.78
CA THR A 38 48.69 -10.36 -8.10
C THR A 38 47.83 -9.30 -7.43
N ALA A 39 48.35 -8.67 -6.37
CA ALA A 39 47.65 -7.56 -5.69
C ALA A 39 47.33 -6.39 -6.63
N TYR A 40 48.18 -6.17 -7.64
CA TYR A 40 47.95 -5.16 -8.67
C TYR A 40 46.78 -5.52 -9.59
N ASP A 41 46.70 -6.77 -10.05
CA ASP A 41 45.61 -7.25 -10.90
C ASP A 41 44.27 -7.17 -10.16
N PHE A 42 44.25 -7.55 -8.88
CA PHE A 42 43.08 -7.40 -8.02
C PHE A 42 42.64 -5.94 -7.87
N PHE A 43 43.61 -5.01 -7.71
CA PHE A 43 43.30 -3.59 -7.62
C PHE A 43 42.66 -3.07 -8.91
N VAL A 44 43.21 -3.43 -10.08
CA VAL A 44 42.66 -3.03 -11.39
C VAL A 44 41.26 -3.58 -11.60
N GLU A 45 41.01 -4.85 -11.26
CA GLU A 45 39.69 -5.48 -11.38
C GLU A 45 38.68 -4.80 -10.44
N SER A 46 39.08 -4.48 -9.21
CA SER A 46 38.24 -3.76 -8.24
C SER A 46 37.81 -2.36 -8.70
N LEU A 47 38.52 -1.72 -9.64
CA LEU A 47 38.14 -0.42 -10.19
C LEU A 47 36.83 -0.48 -10.98
N GLU A 48 36.34 -1.66 -11.37
CA GLU A 48 35.07 -1.79 -12.08
C GLU A 48 33.85 -1.52 -11.19
N ILE A 49 33.97 -1.74 -9.87
CA ILE A 49 32.84 -1.71 -8.93
C ILE A 49 32.17 -0.33 -8.86
N PRO A 50 32.89 0.81 -8.74
CA PRO A 50 32.28 2.12 -8.83
C PRO A 50 31.53 2.36 -10.14
N PHE A 51 32.03 1.85 -11.27
CA PHE A 51 31.34 1.98 -12.55
C PHE A 51 30.07 1.14 -12.58
N ALA A 52 30.12 -0.10 -12.11
CA ALA A 52 28.97 -0.98 -12.02
C ALA A 52 27.88 -0.41 -11.08
N PHE A 53 28.31 0.25 -9.99
CA PHE A 53 27.43 1.00 -9.11
C PHE A 53 26.73 2.16 -9.83
N VAL A 54 27.47 2.97 -10.60
CA VAL A 54 26.88 4.08 -11.40
C VAL A 54 25.94 3.54 -12.49
N LEU A 55 26.35 2.48 -13.18
CA LEU A 55 25.54 1.83 -14.21
C LEU A 55 24.20 1.33 -13.65
N SER A 56 24.20 0.71 -12.46
CA SER A 56 22.93 0.32 -11.82
C SER A 56 22.06 1.51 -11.39
N LEU A 57 22.63 2.68 -11.10
CA LEU A 57 21.85 3.91 -10.91
C LEU A 57 21.23 4.40 -12.23
N LEU A 58 21.96 4.34 -13.35
CA LEU A 58 21.41 4.70 -14.66
C LEU A 58 20.30 3.74 -15.07
N LEU A 59 20.49 2.44 -14.86
CA LEU A 59 19.48 1.41 -15.11
C LEU A 59 18.23 1.64 -14.25
N ARG A 60 18.39 2.06 -12.99
CA ARG A 60 17.28 2.47 -12.13
C ARG A 60 16.48 3.63 -12.73
N GLU A 61 17.13 4.67 -13.23
CA GLU A 61 16.43 5.82 -13.82
C GLU A 61 15.64 5.43 -15.07
N ILE A 62 16.15 4.48 -15.85
CA ILE A 62 15.44 3.87 -16.97
C ILE A 62 14.20 3.13 -16.46
N TYR A 63 14.33 2.25 -15.47
CA TYR A 63 13.23 1.46 -14.91
C TYR A 63 12.19 2.27 -14.12
N LYS A 64 12.51 3.48 -13.66
CA LYS A 64 11.54 4.40 -13.05
C LYS A 64 10.55 4.96 -14.06
N ARG A 65 10.99 5.18 -15.31
CA ARG A 65 10.16 5.77 -16.39
C ARG A 65 9.12 4.82 -16.96
N VAL A 66 9.25 3.52 -16.65
CA VAL A 66 8.33 2.48 -17.15
C VAL A 66 7.17 2.28 -16.19
N ASP A 67 5.96 2.41 -16.71
CA ASP A 67 4.74 1.97 -16.04
C ASP A 67 4.57 0.45 -16.20
N TYR A 68 5.32 -0.28 -15.38
CA TYR A 68 5.40 -1.74 -15.43
C TYR A 68 4.06 -2.44 -15.13
N LYS A 69 3.11 -1.75 -14.49
CA LYS A 69 1.79 -2.32 -14.17
C LYS A 69 0.88 -2.43 -15.40
N ARG A 70 1.15 -1.66 -16.44
CA ARG A 70 0.42 -1.70 -17.72
C ARG A 70 0.99 -2.71 -18.72
N LEU A 71 2.19 -3.22 -18.46
CA LEU A 71 2.88 -4.14 -19.36
C LEU A 71 2.53 -5.58 -19.03
N SER A 72 2.40 -6.43 -20.06
CA SER A 72 2.34 -7.88 -19.86
C SER A 72 3.70 -8.41 -19.40
N ILE A 73 3.70 -9.52 -18.67
CA ILE A 73 4.92 -10.16 -18.15
C ILE A 73 5.96 -10.43 -19.27
N PRO A 74 5.60 -10.95 -20.46
CA PRO A 74 6.57 -11.16 -21.54
C PRO A 74 7.20 -9.88 -22.06
N VAL A 75 6.44 -8.77 -22.13
CA VAL A 75 6.95 -7.47 -22.59
C VAL A 75 7.92 -6.89 -21.56
N LEU A 76 7.58 -6.96 -20.27
CA LEU A 76 8.49 -6.54 -19.20
C LEU A 76 9.76 -7.39 -19.17
N PHE A 77 9.63 -8.70 -19.37
CA PHE A 77 10.78 -9.61 -19.46
C PHE A 77 11.69 -9.25 -20.64
N GLY A 78 11.13 -9.05 -21.83
CA GLY A 78 11.89 -8.61 -23.00
C GLY A 78 12.60 -7.27 -22.77
N TYR A 79 11.91 -6.32 -22.13
CA TYR A 79 12.49 -5.03 -21.76
C TYR A 79 13.69 -5.17 -20.80
N VAL A 80 13.56 -6.00 -19.76
CA VAL A 80 14.65 -6.29 -18.81
C VAL A 80 15.82 -6.99 -19.51
N MET A 81 15.54 -7.94 -20.41
CA MET A 81 16.57 -8.65 -21.18
C MET A 81 17.37 -7.70 -22.07
N ILE A 82 16.69 -6.79 -22.79
CA ILE A 82 17.33 -5.81 -23.67
C ILE A 82 18.27 -4.90 -22.87
N TRP A 83 17.78 -4.32 -21.77
CA TRP A 83 18.61 -3.43 -20.96
C TRP A 83 19.74 -4.18 -20.26
N SER A 84 19.51 -5.40 -19.78
CA SER A 84 20.59 -6.22 -19.20
C SER A 84 21.68 -6.54 -20.22
N ALA A 85 21.32 -6.81 -21.47
CA ALA A 85 22.29 -7.02 -22.55
C ALA A 85 23.09 -5.74 -22.86
N ILE A 86 22.41 -4.59 -23.00
CA ILE A 86 23.07 -3.30 -23.24
C ILE A 86 24.04 -2.96 -22.11
N PHE A 87 23.61 -3.06 -20.86
CA PHE A 87 24.44 -2.76 -19.70
C PHE A 87 25.59 -3.75 -19.52
N THR A 88 25.42 -5.01 -19.92
CA THR A 88 26.53 -5.98 -19.98
C THR A 88 27.59 -5.55 -20.98
N ILE A 89 27.20 -5.11 -22.18
CA ILE A 89 28.15 -4.66 -23.21
C ILE A 89 28.89 -3.41 -22.74
N ILE A 90 28.19 -2.45 -22.11
CA ILE A 90 28.82 -1.24 -21.56
C ILE A 90 29.81 -1.60 -20.46
N TRP A 91 29.42 -2.44 -19.51
CA TRP A 91 30.29 -2.86 -18.42
C TRP A 91 31.51 -3.63 -18.93
N TYR A 92 31.33 -4.52 -19.90
CA TYR A 92 32.42 -5.22 -20.57
C TYR A 92 33.41 -4.26 -21.22
N GLY A 93 32.92 -3.25 -21.95
CA GLY A 93 33.78 -2.22 -22.56
C GLY A 93 34.61 -1.47 -21.53
N ILE A 94 34.00 -1.11 -20.38
CA ILE A 94 34.69 -0.45 -19.27
C ILE A 94 35.82 -1.33 -18.73
N ILE A 95 35.57 -2.61 -18.51
CA ILE A 95 36.58 -3.56 -18.01
C ILE A 95 37.75 -3.66 -18.98
N VAL A 96 37.49 -3.82 -20.27
CA VAL A 96 38.54 -3.87 -21.29
C VAL A 96 39.34 -2.56 -21.33
N SER A 97 38.68 -1.41 -21.21
CA SER A 97 39.34 -0.11 -21.12
C SER A 97 40.20 0.03 -19.85
N LEU A 98 39.73 -0.46 -18.70
CA LEU A 98 40.50 -0.45 -17.46
C LEU A 98 41.77 -1.29 -17.60
N TRP A 99 41.68 -2.50 -18.15
CA TRP A 99 42.85 -3.34 -18.42
C TRP A 99 43.83 -2.72 -19.43
N TYR A 100 43.31 -2.07 -20.47
CA TYR A 100 44.12 -1.36 -21.46
C TYR A 100 44.93 -0.22 -20.83
N VAL A 101 44.27 0.62 -20.03
CA VAL A 101 44.88 1.81 -19.42
C VAL A 101 45.79 1.44 -18.26
N ALA A 102 45.38 0.51 -17.41
CA ALA A 102 46.09 0.18 -16.18
C ALA A 102 47.29 -0.75 -16.39
N LYS A 103 47.34 -1.57 -17.46
CA LYS A 103 48.51 -2.40 -17.75
C LYS A 103 49.14 -2.09 -19.08
N SER A 104 48.55 -2.61 -20.15
CA SER A 104 49.03 -2.41 -21.52
C SER A 104 48.02 -2.98 -22.52
N PRO A 105 48.15 -2.63 -23.81
CA PRO A 105 47.33 -3.22 -24.85
C PRO A 105 47.40 -4.76 -24.87
N ALA A 106 48.56 -5.36 -24.54
CA ALA A 106 48.72 -6.80 -24.54
C ALA A 106 47.78 -7.53 -23.56
N TYR A 107 47.37 -6.88 -22.47
CA TYR A 107 46.39 -7.42 -21.53
C TYR A 107 44.95 -7.25 -22.02
N ALA A 108 44.65 -6.20 -22.79
CA ALA A 108 43.30 -5.92 -23.29
C ALA A 108 42.98 -6.65 -24.61
N LEU A 109 43.97 -6.89 -25.48
CA LEU A 109 43.78 -7.51 -26.79
C LEU A 109 43.08 -8.89 -26.76
N PRO A 110 43.36 -9.79 -25.79
CA PRO A 110 42.62 -11.06 -25.68
C PRO A 110 41.10 -10.88 -25.51
N TYR A 111 40.67 -9.79 -24.88
CA TYR A 111 39.25 -9.49 -24.68
C TYR A 111 38.54 -9.02 -25.96
N LEU A 112 39.28 -8.68 -27.02
CA LEU A 112 38.67 -8.43 -28.34
C LEU A 112 38.28 -9.73 -29.05
N ASN A 113 38.74 -10.90 -28.57
CA ASN A 113 38.34 -12.19 -29.11
C ASN A 113 36.88 -12.51 -28.74
N TYR A 114 36.05 -12.80 -29.76
CA TYR A 114 34.62 -13.06 -29.57
C TYR A 114 34.32 -14.23 -28.61
N ARG A 115 35.17 -15.26 -28.53
CA ARG A 115 34.95 -16.40 -27.62
C ARG A 115 35.14 -15.98 -26.16
N ILE A 116 36.13 -15.13 -25.91
CA ILE A 116 36.38 -14.56 -24.58
C ILE A 116 35.23 -13.62 -24.24
N ALA A 117 34.89 -12.70 -25.15
CA ALA A 117 33.78 -11.78 -24.97
C ALA A 117 32.45 -12.50 -24.64
N LEU A 118 32.09 -13.57 -25.36
CA LEU A 118 30.90 -14.35 -25.07
C LEU A 118 30.93 -15.00 -23.68
N ARG A 119 32.09 -15.48 -23.23
CA ARG A 119 32.24 -16.06 -21.88
C ARG A 119 31.99 -15.01 -20.79
N TRP A 120 32.51 -13.79 -20.99
CA TRP A 120 32.29 -12.65 -20.09
C TRP A 120 30.84 -12.17 -20.11
N ILE A 121 30.23 -12.05 -21.29
CA ILE A 121 28.81 -11.70 -21.43
C ILE A 121 27.93 -12.71 -20.69
N ASN A 122 28.19 -14.02 -20.84
CA ASN A 122 27.47 -15.07 -20.12
C ASN A 122 27.63 -14.98 -18.59
N TYR A 123 28.75 -14.47 -18.10
CA TYR A 123 28.99 -14.25 -16.67
C TYR A 123 28.25 -13.02 -16.14
N PHE A 124 28.23 -11.92 -16.90
CA PHE A 124 27.69 -10.64 -16.45
C PHE A 124 26.18 -10.44 -16.67
N ILE A 125 25.59 -11.01 -17.72
CA ILE A 125 24.14 -10.90 -17.95
C ILE A 125 23.33 -11.35 -16.70
N PRO A 126 23.64 -12.50 -16.06
CA PRO A 126 22.94 -12.93 -14.85
C PRO A 126 22.98 -11.93 -13.69
N ILE A 127 24.06 -11.14 -13.57
CA ILE A 127 24.18 -10.13 -12.51
C ILE A 127 23.18 -8.99 -12.76
N TRP A 128 23.07 -8.51 -14.01
CA TRP A 128 22.08 -7.50 -14.38
C TRP A 128 20.65 -8.01 -14.27
N LEU A 129 20.41 -9.28 -14.64
CA LEU A 129 19.10 -9.91 -14.46
C LEU A 129 18.74 -10.06 -12.98
N GLY A 130 19.69 -10.49 -12.14
CA GLY A 130 19.50 -10.60 -10.70
C GLY A 130 19.19 -9.26 -10.06
N TRP A 131 19.97 -8.22 -10.40
CA TRP A 131 19.72 -6.86 -9.94
C TRP A 131 18.35 -6.35 -10.41
N SER A 132 17.99 -6.58 -11.67
CA SER A 132 16.69 -6.17 -12.24
C SER A 132 15.51 -6.86 -11.57
N SER A 133 15.62 -8.17 -11.32
CA SER A 133 14.62 -8.95 -10.60
C SER A 133 14.43 -8.45 -9.17
N LEU A 134 15.53 -8.18 -8.45
CA LEU A 134 15.45 -7.59 -7.11
C LEU A 134 14.80 -6.20 -7.14
N TYR A 135 15.17 -5.36 -8.11
CA TYR A 135 14.57 -4.04 -8.27
C TYR A 135 13.05 -4.13 -8.48
N PHE A 136 12.59 -4.90 -9.48
CA PHE A 136 11.16 -5.02 -9.76
C PHE A 136 10.40 -5.75 -8.67
N GLY A 137 11.00 -6.75 -8.02
CA GLY A 137 10.41 -7.44 -6.86
C GLY A 137 10.18 -6.48 -5.69
N ILE A 138 11.19 -5.69 -5.32
CA ILE A 138 11.08 -4.70 -4.25
C ILE A 138 10.10 -3.57 -4.64
N LYS A 139 10.15 -3.09 -5.89
CA LYS A 139 9.22 -2.07 -6.40
C LYS A 139 7.77 -2.57 -6.34
N TYR A 140 7.51 -3.76 -6.83
CA TYR A 140 6.19 -4.40 -6.79
C TYR A 140 5.68 -4.54 -5.36
N TRP A 141 6.51 -5.04 -4.44
CA TRP A 141 6.13 -5.21 -3.04
C TRP A 141 5.74 -3.89 -2.37
N ARG A 142 6.50 -2.81 -2.62
CA ARG A 142 6.22 -1.48 -2.07
C ARG A 142 4.92 -0.92 -2.61
N ASP A 143 4.75 -0.95 -3.92
CA ASP A 143 3.55 -0.46 -4.58
C ASP A 143 2.30 -1.22 -4.13
N TRP A 144 2.40 -2.54 -3.93
CA TRP A 144 1.31 -3.38 -3.44
C TRP A 144 0.93 -3.05 -1.98
N GLU A 145 1.92 -2.84 -1.11
CA GLU A 145 1.66 -2.47 0.28
C GLU A 145 1.00 -1.08 0.37
N ASP A 146 1.42 -0.12 -0.46
CA ASP A 146 0.82 1.22 -0.52
C ASP A 146 -0.63 1.19 -1.05
N GLU A 147 -0.92 0.34 -2.05
CA GLU A 147 -2.30 0.12 -2.51
C GLU A 147 -3.16 -0.55 -1.42
N ARG A 148 -2.60 -1.55 -0.73
CA ARG A 148 -3.29 -2.25 0.37
C ARG A 148 -3.60 -1.31 1.54
N GLN A 149 -2.67 -0.42 1.88
CA GLN A 149 -2.88 0.56 2.93
C GLN A 149 -3.97 1.56 2.53
N ARG A 150 -3.93 2.09 1.30
CA ARG A 150 -4.98 2.98 0.77
C ARG A 150 -6.36 2.31 0.77
N ALA A 151 -6.44 1.04 0.38
CA ALA A 151 -7.69 0.28 0.41
C ALA A 151 -8.23 0.13 1.84
N ARG A 152 -7.38 -0.19 2.82
CA ARG A 152 -7.77 -0.27 4.24
C ARG A 152 -8.27 1.07 4.78
N GLU A 153 -7.58 2.16 4.46
CA GLU A 153 -7.98 3.51 4.87
C GLU A 153 -9.34 3.90 4.27
N ALA A 154 -9.57 3.58 3.00
CA ALA A 154 -10.86 3.78 2.35
C ALA A 154 -11.99 2.97 3.02
N THR A 155 -11.75 1.70 3.35
CA THR A 155 -12.73 0.87 4.07
C THR A 155 -13.05 1.43 5.45
N LEU A 156 -12.04 1.86 6.22
CA LEU A 156 -12.26 2.47 7.54
C LEU A 156 -13.04 3.77 7.44
N LEU A 157 -12.78 4.59 6.43
CA LEU A 157 -13.53 5.82 6.18
C LEU A 157 -15.00 5.51 5.86
N ALA A 158 -15.26 4.53 4.99
CA ALA A 158 -16.61 4.09 4.65
C ALA A 158 -17.37 3.58 5.89
N GLN A 159 -16.73 2.75 6.72
CA GLN A 159 -17.33 2.25 7.96
C GLN A 159 -17.65 3.38 8.94
N ARG A 160 -16.75 4.37 9.09
CA ARG A 160 -17.00 5.54 9.94
C ARG A 160 -18.16 6.38 9.43
N ALA A 161 -18.24 6.61 8.12
CA ALA A 161 -19.35 7.32 7.49
C ALA A 161 -20.68 6.57 7.72
N GLN A 162 -20.68 5.25 7.56
CA GLN A 162 -21.85 4.40 7.85
C GLN A 162 -22.26 4.52 9.32
N LEU A 163 -21.32 4.38 10.27
CA LEU A 163 -21.61 4.56 11.69
C LEU A 163 -22.16 5.96 12.01
N GLN A 164 -21.62 7.01 11.39
CA GLN A 164 -22.11 8.37 11.59
C GLN A 164 -23.53 8.56 11.04
N MET A 165 -23.83 7.99 9.86
CA MET A 165 -25.18 7.94 9.31
C MET A 165 -26.14 7.19 10.24
N LEU A 166 -25.74 6.02 10.76
CA LEU A 166 -26.52 5.26 11.75
C LEU A 166 -26.81 6.10 13.01
N ARG A 167 -25.85 6.91 13.47
CA ARG A 167 -26.04 7.79 14.64
C ARG A 167 -27.02 8.93 14.35
N TYR A 168 -26.99 9.52 13.16
CA TYR A 168 -27.93 10.58 12.79
C TYR A 168 -29.36 10.09 12.64
N GLN A 169 -29.56 8.86 12.14
CA GLN A 169 -30.89 8.26 11.99
C GLN A 169 -31.61 8.04 13.33
N LEU A 170 -30.90 7.93 14.45
CA LEU A 170 -31.51 7.73 15.78
C LEU A 170 -32.03 9.01 16.44
N ASN A 171 -31.97 10.17 15.76
CA ASN A 171 -32.28 11.51 16.30
C ASN A 171 -31.94 11.63 17.80
N PRO A 172 -30.64 11.69 18.16
CA PRO A 172 -30.21 11.65 19.56
C PRO A 172 -30.89 12.71 20.43
N HIS A 173 -31.17 13.88 19.87
CA HIS A 173 -31.87 14.97 20.55
C HIS A 173 -33.29 14.58 20.96
N PHE A 174 -34.06 13.97 20.05
CA PHE A 174 -35.38 13.43 20.38
C PHE A 174 -35.31 12.43 21.54
N LEU A 175 -34.34 11.51 21.49
CA LEU A 175 -34.15 10.51 22.53
C LEU A 175 -33.86 11.14 23.91
N PHE A 176 -32.92 12.10 23.96
CA PHE A 176 -32.60 12.81 25.20
C PHE A 176 -33.81 13.60 25.72
N ASN A 177 -34.57 14.24 24.84
CA ASN A 177 -35.76 14.99 25.24
C ASN A 177 -36.88 14.09 25.75
N ALA A 178 -37.10 12.94 25.11
CA ALA A 178 -38.07 11.96 25.54
C ALA A 178 -37.72 11.41 26.94
N LEU A 179 -36.46 11.03 27.16
CA LEU A 179 -35.99 10.54 28.46
C LEU A 179 -36.07 11.61 29.57
N ASN A 180 -35.73 12.86 29.25
CA ASN A 180 -35.82 13.95 30.22
C ASN A 180 -37.26 14.26 30.63
N SER A 181 -38.20 14.24 29.69
CA SER A 181 -39.62 14.49 30.00
C SER A 181 -40.22 13.32 30.79
N MET A 182 -39.85 12.09 30.42
CA MET A 182 -40.23 10.89 31.19
C MET A 182 -39.72 10.95 32.63
N ARG A 183 -38.50 11.44 32.87
CA ARG A 183 -37.95 11.63 34.22
C ARG A 183 -38.80 12.59 35.08
N VAL A 184 -39.32 13.66 34.48
CA VAL A 184 -40.23 14.60 35.16
C VAL A 184 -41.57 13.89 35.46
N LEU A 185 -42.16 13.24 34.46
CA LEU A 185 -43.43 12.51 34.59
C LEU A 185 -43.39 11.39 35.64
N ILE A 186 -42.26 10.72 35.87
CA ILE A 186 -42.16 9.68 36.92
C ILE A 186 -42.55 10.22 38.31
N ARG A 187 -42.30 11.51 38.57
CA ARG A 187 -42.64 12.17 39.84
C ARG A 187 -44.06 12.72 39.86
N GLU A 188 -44.54 13.24 38.74
CA GLU A 188 -45.79 13.99 38.64
C GLU A 188 -46.97 13.11 38.21
N ASP A 189 -46.77 12.25 37.20
CA ASP A 189 -47.77 11.35 36.66
C ASP A 189 -47.15 10.02 36.19
N LYS A 190 -47.15 9.06 37.12
CA LYS A 190 -46.63 7.70 36.89
C LYS A 190 -47.33 6.97 35.74
N ARG A 191 -48.60 7.27 35.45
CA ARG A 191 -49.34 6.61 34.38
C ARG A 191 -48.85 7.11 33.03
N ASN A 192 -48.72 8.42 32.86
CA ASN A 192 -48.19 9.01 31.63
C ASN A 192 -46.71 8.65 31.40
N ALA A 193 -45.90 8.55 32.47
CA ALA A 193 -44.53 8.04 32.36
C ALA A 193 -44.47 6.62 31.79
N LYS A 194 -45.31 5.69 32.30
CA LYS A 194 -45.37 4.31 31.79
C LYS A 194 -45.79 4.26 30.32
N LEU A 195 -46.78 5.05 29.93
CA LEU A 195 -47.20 5.12 28.53
C LEU A 195 -46.07 5.67 27.64
N MET A 196 -45.40 6.74 28.07
CA MET A 196 -44.28 7.31 27.33
C MET A 196 -43.12 6.31 27.12
N VAL A 197 -42.86 5.41 28.07
CA VAL A 197 -41.90 4.31 27.91
C VAL A 197 -42.33 3.38 26.78
N THR A 198 -43.59 2.95 26.77
CA THR A 198 -44.11 2.06 25.73
C THR A 198 -44.03 2.70 24.35
N GLU A 199 -44.49 3.95 24.21
CA GLU A 199 -44.44 4.69 22.94
C GLU A 199 -43.00 4.87 22.44
N LEU A 200 -42.06 5.19 23.34
CA LEU A 200 -40.65 5.31 23.00
C LEU A 200 -40.05 3.97 22.56
N SER A 201 -40.41 2.88 23.23
CA SER A 201 -39.99 1.52 22.86
C SER A 201 -40.50 1.12 21.48
N GLU A 202 -41.78 1.40 21.19
CA GLU A 202 -42.40 1.09 19.90
C GLU A 202 -41.81 1.93 18.75
N PHE A 203 -41.63 3.24 18.97
CA PHE A 203 -40.97 4.12 18.02
C PHE A 203 -39.53 3.65 17.73
N LEU A 204 -38.73 3.36 18.76
CA LEU A 204 -37.36 2.87 18.60
C LEU A 204 -37.29 1.52 17.91
N ARG A 205 -38.20 0.59 18.25
CA ARG A 205 -38.31 -0.70 17.59
C ARG A 205 -38.55 -0.50 16.10
N TYR A 206 -39.48 0.37 15.72
CA TYR A 206 -39.73 0.69 14.33
C TYR A 206 -38.49 1.29 13.64
N SER A 207 -37.88 2.32 14.23
CA SER A 207 -36.70 3.00 13.67
C SER A 207 -35.46 2.10 13.54
N LEU A 208 -35.36 1.03 14.34
CA LEU A 208 -34.24 0.09 14.33
C LEU A 208 -34.49 -1.17 13.50
N VAL A 209 -35.73 -1.66 13.43
CA VAL A 209 -36.09 -2.92 12.75
C VAL A 209 -36.36 -2.71 11.26
N HIS A 210 -37.05 -1.64 10.88
CA HIS A 210 -37.39 -1.37 9.48
C HIS A 210 -36.27 -0.68 8.68
N ARG A 211 -35.03 -0.85 9.16
CA ARG A 211 -33.84 -0.10 8.75
C ARG A 211 -33.27 -0.51 7.39
N ASP A 212 -33.53 -1.76 6.97
CA ASP A 212 -32.98 -2.38 5.76
C ASP A 212 -34.06 -2.72 4.71
N HIS A 213 -35.34 -2.43 4.99
CA HIS A 213 -36.42 -2.70 4.06
C HIS A 213 -36.63 -1.48 3.16
N GLY A 214 -36.17 -1.56 1.90
CA GLY A 214 -36.26 -0.45 0.94
C GLY A 214 -37.68 0.04 0.65
N VAL A 215 -38.72 -0.74 1.00
CA VAL A 215 -40.13 -0.35 0.98
C VAL A 215 -40.82 -0.95 2.21
N VAL A 216 -41.56 -0.13 2.96
CA VAL A 216 -42.39 -0.56 4.10
C VAL A 216 -43.86 -0.18 3.87
N PRO A 217 -44.83 -0.94 4.39
CA PRO A 217 -46.24 -0.59 4.31
C PRO A 217 -46.53 0.77 4.96
N LEU A 218 -47.31 1.62 4.28
CA LEU A 218 -47.73 2.94 4.78
C LEU A 218 -48.35 2.87 6.18
N ARG A 219 -49.07 1.78 6.48
CA ARG A 219 -49.65 1.54 7.80
C ARG A 219 -48.59 1.53 8.92
N GLU A 220 -47.46 0.87 8.69
CA GLU A 220 -46.40 0.74 9.70
C GLU A 220 -45.67 2.09 9.90
N GLU A 221 -45.44 2.85 8.82
CA GLU A 221 -44.96 4.23 8.90
C GLU A 221 -45.92 5.12 9.70
N LEU A 222 -47.22 5.05 9.42
CA LEU A 222 -48.23 5.83 10.13
C LEU A 222 -48.30 5.44 11.62
N GLU A 223 -48.20 4.16 11.97
CA GLU A 223 -48.14 3.71 13.36
C GLU A 223 -46.90 4.28 14.06
N ALA A 224 -45.73 4.27 13.42
CA ALA A 224 -44.52 4.88 13.97
C ALA A 224 -44.65 6.40 14.18
N VAL A 225 -45.25 7.11 13.22
CA VAL A 225 -45.54 8.56 13.33
C VAL A 225 -46.50 8.83 14.48
N ARG A 226 -47.50 7.98 14.71
CA ARG A 226 -48.40 8.10 15.87
C ARG A 226 -47.65 7.91 17.19
N HIS A 227 -46.73 6.95 17.28
CA HIS A 227 -45.89 6.77 18.47
C HIS A 227 -45.02 8.01 18.72
N TYR A 228 -44.36 8.54 17.69
CA TYR A 228 -43.58 9.78 17.75
C TYR A 228 -44.40 10.98 18.23
N LEU A 229 -45.55 11.25 17.59
CA LEU A 229 -46.40 12.39 17.94
C LEU A 229 -47.01 12.25 19.34
N SER A 230 -47.26 11.02 19.80
CA SER A 230 -47.70 10.75 21.18
C SER A 230 -46.62 11.09 22.20
N ILE A 231 -45.35 10.86 21.87
CA ILE A 231 -44.21 11.26 22.72
C ILE A 231 -44.08 12.78 22.74
N GLU A 232 -44.12 13.43 21.57
CA GLU A 232 -44.03 14.89 21.44
C GLU A 232 -45.20 15.59 22.15
N LYS A 233 -46.43 15.08 22.03
CA LYS A 233 -47.62 15.63 22.69
C LYS A 233 -47.50 15.61 24.21
N ARG A 234 -46.92 14.55 24.80
CA ARG A 234 -46.67 14.50 26.25
C ARG A 234 -45.56 15.46 26.67
N ARG A 235 -44.59 15.74 25.81
CA ARG A 235 -43.53 16.72 26.09
C ARG A 235 -44.01 18.17 26.02
N PHE A 236 -44.89 18.47 25.06
CA PHE A 236 -45.38 19.83 24.82
C PHE A 236 -46.73 20.12 25.48
N GLU A 237 -47.39 19.11 26.03
CA GLU A 237 -48.69 19.21 26.68
C GLU A 237 -49.69 19.95 25.78
N ASP A 238 -50.31 21.02 26.28
CA ASP A 238 -51.32 21.80 25.58
C ASP A 238 -50.75 22.65 24.42
N LYS A 239 -49.41 22.73 24.29
CA LYS A 239 -48.76 23.49 23.23
C LYS A 239 -48.69 22.75 21.89
N LEU A 240 -49.05 21.46 21.84
CA LEU A 240 -49.06 20.67 20.62
C LEU A 240 -50.46 20.08 20.33
N LEU A 241 -51.08 20.58 19.27
CA LEU A 241 -52.30 20.00 18.69
C LEU A 241 -51.92 19.14 17.48
N VAL A 242 -52.46 17.94 17.40
CA VAL A 242 -52.17 16.96 16.34
C VAL A 242 -53.47 16.57 15.67
N GLU A 243 -53.55 16.77 14.35
CA GLU A 243 -54.65 16.34 13.49
C GLU A 243 -54.07 15.43 12.40
N PHE A 244 -54.70 14.27 12.18
CA PHE A 244 -54.32 13.33 11.12
C PHE A 244 -55.37 13.40 10.00
N GLN A 245 -54.96 13.81 8.81
CA GLN A 245 -55.73 13.65 7.57
C GLN A 245 -54.96 12.64 6.71
N VAL A 246 -55.49 11.41 6.62
CA VAL A 246 -54.87 10.27 5.93
C VAL A 246 -55.79 9.79 4.84
#